data_AF-A0A7S2WZV5-F1
#
_entry.id   AF-A0A7S2WZV5-F1
#
_cell.length_a   1.000
_cell.length_b   1.000
_cell.length_c   1.000
_cell.angle_alpha   90.00
_cell.angle_beta   90.00
_cell.angle_gamma   90.00
#
_symmetry.space_group_name_H-M   'P 1'
#
loop_
_entity.id
_entity.type
_entity.pdbx_description
1 polymer ?
#
loop_
_entity_poly.entity_id
_entity_poly.type
_entity_poly.pdbx_seq_one_letter_code
_entity_poly.pdbx_strand_id
1 'polypeptide(L)'
;WIPHLWAFDPDYVEFVAHSLTFMATSGLYGIMMAMQRCREVNIYGFHVSTKQGALYHYYDVCDVPANPSRDGDEFRFVKALANSGFIHFGEDCVLECHETQEVCDACKREKGFKQAEMASTKHCDPKRVSEGHNIVPWASRRARARFKRK
;
A
#
# COMPACT_ATOMS: atom_id res chain seq x y z
N TRP A 1 26.38 -18.66 -6.40
CA TRP A 1 25.45 -17.53 -6.19
C TRP A 1 25.10 -17.47 -4.73
N ILE A 2 25.72 -16.56 -3.98
CA ILE A 2 25.31 -16.27 -2.61
C ILE A 2 24.24 -15.18 -2.73
N PRO A 3 22.98 -15.42 -2.31
CA PRO A 3 21.99 -14.37 -2.28
C PRO A 3 22.44 -13.29 -1.28
N HIS A 4 22.47 -12.03 -1.71
CA HIS A 4 22.65 -10.90 -0.80
C HIS A 4 21.36 -10.71 0.00
N LEU A 5 21.33 -11.32 1.19
CA LEU A 5 20.25 -11.14 2.15
C LEU A 5 20.56 -9.91 3.02
N TRP A 6 19.60 -9.01 3.11
CA TRP A 6 19.65 -7.83 3.97
C TRP A 6 18.47 -7.86 4.93
N ALA A 7 18.68 -7.32 6.12
CA ALA A 7 17.63 -7.13 7.13
C ALA A 7 17.65 -5.68 7.59
N PHE A 8 16.53 -5.19 8.12
CA PHE A 8 16.53 -3.95 8.86
C PHE A 8 17.30 -4.12 10.16
N ASP A 9 18.11 -3.12 10.49
CA ASP A 9 18.81 -3.07 11.76
C ASP A 9 17.78 -2.99 12.91
N PRO A 10 17.95 -3.75 14.02
CA PRO A 10 17.02 -3.70 15.14
C PRO A 10 16.83 -2.31 15.73
N ASP A 11 17.88 -1.49 15.81
CA ASP A 11 17.81 -0.14 16.37
C ASP A 11 17.01 0.78 15.43
N TYR A 12 17.11 0.56 14.12
CA TYR A 12 16.25 1.23 13.14
C TYR A 12 14.78 0.85 13.33
N VAL A 13 14.51 -0.44 13.58
CA VAL A 13 13.14 -0.92 13.81
C VAL A 13 12.55 -0.28 15.06
N GLU A 14 13.32 -0.26 16.16
CA GLU A 14 12.92 0.38 17.42
C GLU A 14 12.70 1.88 17.23
N PHE A 15 13.62 2.58 16.55
CA PHE A 15 13.50 3.99 16.25
C PHE A 15 12.17 4.34 15.56
N VAL A 16 11.81 3.63 14.48
CA VAL A 16 10.56 3.89 13.75
C VAL A 16 9.35 3.56 14.63
N ALA A 17 9.38 2.44 15.36
CA ALA A 17 8.30 2.02 16.24
C ALA A 17 8.01 3.03 17.36
N HIS A 18 9.04 3.70 17.88
CA HIS A 18 8.90 4.69 18.95
C HIS A 18 8.72 6.13 18.46
N SER A 19 8.97 6.41 17.17
CA SER A 19 8.82 7.75 16.60
C SER A 19 7.39 8.09 16.18
N LEU A 20 6.49 7.09 16.15
CA LEU A 20 5.13 7.22 15.63
C LEU A 20 4.11 6.83 16.70
N THR A 21 2.96 7.48 16.69
CA THR A 21 1.85 7.16 17.61
C THR A 21 0.97 6.00 17.10
N PHE A 22 1.35 5.37 15.99
CA PHE A 22 0.63 4.28 15.34
C PHE A 22 1.64 3.23 14.84
N MET A 23 1.15 2.02 14.59
CA MET A 23 1.98 0.93 14.06
C MET A 23 2.24 1.13 12.56
N ALA A 24 3.47 1.47 12.20
CA ALA A 24 3.91 1.61 10.81
C ALA A 24 3.76 0.30 10.01
N THR A 25 3.31 0.41 8.75
CA THR A 25 3.39 -0.71 7.79
C THR A 25 4.83 -0.93 7.35
N SER A 26 5.11 -2.13 6.83
CA SER A 26 6.38 -2.41 6.15
C SER A 26 6.71 -1.41 5.04
N GLY A 27 5.70 -0.86 4.37
CA GLY A 27 5.88 0.20 3.38
C GLY A 27 6.38 1.51 4.01
N LEU A 28 5.83 1.94 5.14
CA LEU A 28 6.33 3.13 5.84
C LEU A 28 7.75 2.93 6.39
N TYR A 29 8.09 1.74 6.89
CA TYR A 29 9.49 1.40 7.21
C TYR A 29 10.39 1.55 5.98
N GLY A 30 9.93 1.14 4.79
CA GLY A 30 10.67 1.32 3.55
C GLY A 30 10.87 2.81 3.18
N ILE A 31 9.81 3.62 3.31
CA ILE A 31 9.85 5.07 3.01
C ILE A 31 10.83 5.78 3.95
N MET A 32 10.75 5.52 5.25
CA MET A 32 11.64 6.14 6.24
C MET A 32 13.11 5.77 5.99
N MET A 33 13.39 4.51 5.61
CA MET A 33 14.75 4.08 5.27
C MET A 33 15.24 4.75 3.98
N ALA A 34 14.37 4.85 2.97
CA ALA A 34 14.70 5.51 1.71
C ALA A 34 15.06 6.99 1.94
N MET A 35 14.32 7.71 2.80
CA MET A 35 14.64 9.10 3.14
C MET A 35 16.01 9.27 3.82
N GLN A 36 16.52 8.25 4.51
CA GLN A 36 17.85 8.29 5.14
C GLN A 36 18.99 7.95 4.16
N ARG A 37 18.68 7.39 2.99
CA ARG A 37 19.68 6.79 2.07
C ARG A 37 19.68 7.43 0.68
N CYS A 38 18.55 7.97 0.25
CA CYS A 38 18.34 8.52 -1.08
C CYS A 38 18.30 10.04 -1.02
N ARG A 39 18.72 10.68 -2.10
CA ARG A 39 18.57 12.14 -2.27
C ARG A 39 17.12 12.56 -2.50
N GLU A 40 16.33 11.69 -3.12
CA GLU A 40 14.95 11.93 -3.51
C GLU A 40 14.18 10.61 -3.38
N VAL A 41 12.92 10.70 -2.95
CA VAL A 41 12.07 9.53 -2.73
C VAL A 41 10.74 9.75 -3.44
N ASN A 42 10.52 8.99 -4.51
CA ASN A 42 9.25 8.91 -5.23
C ASN A 42 8.55 7.60 -4.83
N ILE A 43 7.34 7.70 -4.28
CA ILE A 43 6.57 6.54 -3.81
C ILE A 43 5.46 6.20 -4.80
N TYR A 44 5.27 4.91 -5.02
CA TYR A 44 4.25 4.37 -5.93
C TYR A 44 3.43 3.28 -5.23
N GLY A 45 2.14 3.19 -5.54
CA GLY A 45 1.22 2.20 -5.01
C GLY A 45 0.91 2.39 -3.53
N PHE A 46 1.24 3.54 -2.95
CA PHE A 46 1.14 3.79 -1.52
C PHE A 46 -0.05 4.70 -1.21
N HIS A 47 -0.99 4.20 -0.39
CA HIS A 47 -2.28 4.85 -0.12
C HIS A 47 -3.02 5.32 -1.37
N VAL A 48 -3.01 4.54 -2.45
CA VAL A 48 -3.86 4.84 -3.62
C VAL A 48 -5.32 4.55 -3.25
N SER A 49 -6.20 5.53 -3.47
CA SER A 49 -7.62 5.45 -3.14
C SER A 49 -8.41 4.67 -4.19
N THR A 50 -9.45 3.96 -3.78
CA THR A 50 -10.38 3.32 -4.73
C THR A 50 -11.11 4.34 -5.61
N LYS A 51 -11.22 5.61 -5.15
CA LYS A 51 -11.73 6.73 -5.95
C LYS A 51 -10.84 7.04 -7.16
N GLN A 52 -9.53 6.72 -7.10
CA GLN A 52 -8.61 6.80 -8.25
C GLN A 52 -8.90 5.72 -9.31
N GLY A 53 -9.73 4.72 -8.98
CA GLY A 53 -9.98 3.56 -9.83
C GLY A 53 -9.00 2.41 -9.59
N ALA A 54 -8.34 2.38 -8.42
CA ALA A 54 -7.46 1.29 -8.01
C ALA A 54 -8.15 0.33 -7.04
N LEU A 55 -7.68 -0.92 -7.00
CA LEU A 55 -8.03 -1.86 -5.95
C LEU A 55 -7.29 -1.51 -4.65
N TYR A 56 -7.78 -2.00 -3.50
CA TYR A 56 -7.09 -1.82 -2.22
C TYR A 56 -5.66 -2.40 -2.26
N HIS A 57 -5.52 -3.68 -2.66
CA HIS A 57 -4.27 -4.21 -3.18
C HIS A 57 -4.43 -4.48 -4.67
N TYR A 58 -3.53 -3.95 -5.49
CA TYR A 58 -3.64 -3.96 -6.96
C TYR A 58 -3.78 -5.35 -7.60
N TYR A 59 -3.47 -6.43 -6.88
CA TYR A 59 -3.47 -7.79 -7.39
C TYR A 59 -4.65 -8.65 -6.90
N ASP A 60 -5.46 -8.20 -5.93
CA ASP A 60 -6.58 -8.98 -5.38
C ASP A 60 -7.85 -8.13 -5.31
N VAL A 61 -8.80 -8.50 -6.16
CA VAL A 61 -10.10 -7.84 -6.34
C VAL A 61 -11.06 -8.03 -5.16
N CYS A 62 -10.81 -9.05 -4.35
CA CYS A 62 -11.63 -9.38 -3.19
C CYS A 62 -10.94 -9.01 -1.86
N ASP A 63 -9.78 -8.36 -1.92
CA ASP A 63 -9.06 -7.97 -0.71
C ASP A 63 -9.73 -6.78 -0.02
N VAL A 64 -9.61 -6.76 1.30
CA VAL A 64 -10.24 -5.74 2.15
C VAL A 64 -9.23 -5.22 3.18
N PRO A 65 -9.36 -3.96 3.62
CA PRO A 65 -8.47 -3.39 4.61
C PRO A 65 -8.45 -4.19 5.92
N ALA A 66 -7.24 -4.44 6.44
CA ALA A 66 -7.06 -5.11 7.72
C ALA A 66 -7.28 -4.17 8.91
N ASN A 67 -6.86 -2.91 8.78
CA ASN A 67 -6.97 -1.91 9.83
C ASN A 67 -7.14 -0.50 9.22
N PRO A 68 -8.38 -0.11 8.89
CA PRO A 68 -8.66 1.19 8.28
C PRO A 68 -8.18 2.39 9.11
N SER A 69 -8.19 2.27 10.44
CA SER A 69 -7.75 3.36 11.33
C SER A 69 -6.25 3.59 11.18
N ARG A 70 -5.44 2.52 11.27
CA ARG A 70 -3.99 2.58 11.07
C ARG A 70 -3.65 3.11 9.68
N ASP A 71 -4.36 2.65 8.65
CA ASP A 71 -4.15 3.12 7.28
C ASP A 71 -4.42 4.64 7.15
N GLY A 72 -5.43 5.14 7.87
CA GLY A 72 -5.73 6.57 7.94
C GLY A 72 -4.68 7.40 8.70
N ASP A 73 -4.17 6.89 9.81
CA ASP A 73 -3.05 7.51 10.55
C ASP A 73 -1.78 7.58 9.69
N GLU A 74 -1.46 6.47 9.02
CA GLU A 74 -0.31 6.37 8.12
C GLU A 74 -0.44 7.33 6.94
N PHE A 75 -1.62 7.43 6.32
CA PHE A 75 -1.85 8.37 5.24
C PHE A 75 -1.68 9.83 5.69
N ARG A 76 -2.14 10.20 6.89
CA ARG A 76 -1.92 11.55 7.43
C ARG A 76 -0.43 11.87 7.57
N PHE A 77 0.35 10.91 8.06
CA PHE A 77 1.79 11.06 8.18
C PHE A 77 2.48 11.20 6.82
N VAL A 78 2.16 10.32 5.87
CA VAL A 78 2.73 10.37 4.51
C VAL A 78 2.31 11.63 3.76
N LYS A 79 1.05 12.09 3.91
CA LYS A 79 0.59 13.38 3.37
C LYS A 79 1.41 14.54 3.94
N ALA A 80 1.71 14.53 5.23
CA ALA A 80 2.55 15.57 5.84
C ALA A 80 4.00 15.55 5.30
N LEU A 81 4.59 14.38 5.10
CA LEU A 81 5.90 14.23 4.47
C LEU A 81 5.91 14.77 3.03
N ALA A 82 4.89 14.43 2.24
CA ALA A 82 4.75 14.88 0.86
C ALA A 82 4.57 16.39 0.77
N ASN A 83 3.68 16.96 1.60
CA ASN A 83 3.46 18.40 1.68
C ASN A 83 4.71 19.18 2.11
N SER A 84 5.61 18.54 2.86
CA SER A 84 6.88 19.12 3.30
C SER A 84 8.02 18.91 2.30
N GLY A 85 7.79 18.20 1.19
CA GLY A 85 8.77 17.93 0.15
C GLY A 85 9.81 16.85 0.52
N PHE A 86 9.59 16.06 1.58
CA PHE A 86 10.49 14.95 1.92
C PHE A 86 10.33 13.75 0.99
N ILE A 87 9.13 13.58 0.44
CA ILE A 87 8.79 12.53 -0.52
C ILE A 87 7.88 13.11 -1.60
N HIS A 88 7.73 12.39 -2.70
CA HIS A 88 6.79 12.72 -3.77
C HIS A 88 5.92 11.52 -4.08
N PHE A 89 4.62 11.75 -4.28
CA PHE A 89 3.77 10.75 -4.90
C PHE A 89 4.10 10.68 -6.39
N GLY A 90 4.49 9.50 -6.84
CA GLY A 90 4.79 9.26 -8.26
C GLY A 90 3.53 9.13 -9.10
N GLU A 91 2.39 8.80 -8.49
CA GLU A 91 1.08 8.85 -9.15
C GLU A 91 0.39 10.21 -8.98
N ASP A 92 -0.23 10.68 -10.06
CA ASP A 92 -1.13 11.82 -10.02
C ASP A 92 -2.40 11.53 -9.19
N CYS A 93 -2.99 12.61 -8.67
CA CYS A 93 -4.30 12.62 -8.02
C CYS A 93 -4.40 11.84 -6.69
N VAL A 94 -3.29 11.39 -6.09
CA VAL A 94 -3.33 10.64 -4.83
C VAL A 94 -3.98 11.48 -3.73
N LEU A 95 -3.52 12.71 -3.52
CA LEU A 95 -4.00 13.55 -2.43
C LEU A 95 -5.47 13.95 -2.62
N GLU A 96 -5.83 14.35 -3.84
CA GLU A 96 -7.15 14.78 -4.28
C GLU A 96 -8.18 13.68 -4.05
N CYS A 97 -7.81 12.44 -4.33
CA CYS A 97 -8.69 11.29 -4.20
C CYS A 97 -8.87 10.77 -2.77
N HIS A 98 -8.18 11.38 -1.80
CA HIS A 98 -8.49 11.22 -0.37
C HIS A 98 -9.41 12.31 0.18
N GLU A 99 -9.69 13.37 -0.58
CA GLU A 99 -10.60 14.45 -0.14
C GLU A 99 -12.06 14.07 -0.45
N THR A 100 -12.52 14.30 -1.68
CA THR A 100 -13.89 13.96 -2.11
C THR A 100 -13.88 13.32 -3.49
N GLN A 101 -15.01 12.73 -3.90
CA GLN A 101 -15.13 12.12 -5.23
C GLN A 101 -15.02 13.18 -6.33
N GLU A 102 -15.59 14.36 -6.08
CA GLU A 102 -15.60 15.49 -7.01
C GLU A 102 -14.20 16.04 -7.25
N VAL A 103 -13.40 16.22 -6.19
CA VAL A 103 -12.00 16.68 -6.28
C VAL A 103 -11.16 15.65 -7.03
N CYS A 104 -11.35 14.37 -6.73
CA CYS A 104 -10.70 13.27 -7.43
C CYS A 104 -11.01 13.26 -8.93
N ASP A 105 -12.29 13.39 -9.31
CA ASP A 105 -12.73 13.35 -10.70
C ASP A 105 -12.25 14.57 -11.49
N ALA A 106 -12.16 15.74 -10.84
CA ALA A 106 -11.56 16.93 -11.43
C ALA A 106 -10.09 16.71 -11.78
N CYS A 107 -9.29 16.20 -10.83
CA CYS A 107 -7.87 15.91 -11.06
C CYS A 107 -7.68 14.85 -12.16
N LYS A 108 -8.42 13.74 -12.10
CA LYS A 108 -8.34 12.67 -13.12
C LYS A 108 -8.65 13.19 -14.53
N ARG A 109 -9.64 14.08 -14.66
CA ARG A 109 -9.99 14.71 -15.93
C ARG A 109 -8.88 15.62 -16.46
N GLU A 110 -8.28 16.43 -15.59
CA GLU A 110 -7.16 17.30 -15.94
C GLU A 110 -5.93 16.49 -16.40
N LYS A 111 -5.63 15.41 -15.69
CA LYS A 111 -4.48 14.53 -15.95
C LYS A 111 -4.71 13.50 -17.06
N GLY A 112 -5.91 13.47 -17.66
CA GLY A 112 -6.22 12.58 -18.77
C GLY A 112 -6.24 11.09 -18.41
N PHE A 113 -6.67 10.75 -17.19
CA PHE A 113 -6.78 9.37 -16.74
C PHE A 113 -7.69 8.57 -17.68
N LYS A 114 -7.22 7.39 -18.08
CA LYS A 114 -8.06 6.41 -18.79
C LYS A 114 -8.77 5.54 -17.77
N GLN A 115 -10.07 5.37 -17.94
CA GLN A 115 -10.83 4.47 -17.09
C GLN A 115 -10.34 3.03 -17.34
N ALA A 116 -9.85 2.38 -16.29
CA ALA A 116 -9.53 0.96 -16.32
C ALA A 116 -10.80 0.16 -16.00
N GLU A 117 -11.02 -0.94 -16.72
CA GLU A 117 -12.05 -1.89 -16.36
C GLU A 117 -11.63 -2.63 -15.09
N MET A 118 -12.31 -2.37 -13.97
CA MET A 118 -12.04 -3.12 -12.75
C MET A 118 -12.67 -4.51 -12.84
N ALA A 119 -11.91 -5.51 -12.41
CA ALA A 119 -12.41 -6.88 -12.35
C ALA A 119 -13.60 -7.01 -11.37
N SER A 120 -14.55 -7.87 -11.74
CA SER A 120 -15.83 -8.03 -11.05
C SER A 120 -15.69 -8.62 -9.65
N THR A 121 -16.32 -7.98 -8.66
CA THR A 121 -16.38 -8.45 -7.28
C THR A 121 -17.55 -9.40 -7.00
N LYS A 122 -18.34 -9.80 -8.01
CA LYS A 122 -19.52 -10.69 -7.84
C LYS A 122 -19.21 -12.03 -7.16
N HIS A 123 -17.98 -12.50 -7.29
CA HIS A 123 -17.53 -13.78 -6.71
C HIS A 123 -16.88 -13.62 -5.33
N CYS A 124 -16.73 -12.39 -4.84
CA CYS A 124 -16.15 -12.11 -3.53
C CYS A 124 -17.18 -12.35 -2.42
N ASP A 125 -16.74 -12.89 -1.29
CA ASP A 125 -17.57 -13.00 -0.10
C ASP A 125 -17.80 -11.60 0.50
N PRO A 126 -19.06 -11.11 0.61
CA PRO A 126 -19.34 -9.80 1.20
C PRO A 126 -19.00 -9.71 2.69
N LYS A 127 -18.78 -10.84 3.37
CA LYS A 127 -18.35 -10.92 4.77
C LYS A 127 -16.85 -11.17 4.93
N ARG A 128 -16.08 -11.14 3.82
CA ARG A 128 -14.64 -11.33 3.88
C ARG A 128 -14.02 -10.32 4.82
N VAL A 129 -13.25 -10.82 5.77
CA VAL A 129 -12.37 -10.03 6.62
C VAL A 129 -10.95 -10.18 6.10
N SER A 130 -10.10 -9.19 6.36
CA SER A 130 -8.70 -9.32 5.98
C SER A 130 -8.10 -10.49 6.76
N GLU A 131 -7.54 -11.46 6.04
CA GLU A 131 -6.82 -12.56 6.68
C GLU A 131 -5.43 -12.12 7.18
N GLY A 132 -5.05 -10.85 6.98
CA GLY A 132 -3.68 -10.38 7.14
C GLY A 132 -2.72 -11.10 6.18
N HIS A 133 -1.41 -10.96 6.39
CA HIS A 133 -0.40 -11.72 5.62
C HIS A 133 -0.37 -13.23 5.98
N ASN A 134 -1.40 -13.77 6.63
CA ASN A 134 -1.41 -15.15 7.12
C ASN A 134 -1.49 -16.20 5.98
N ILE A 135 -1.98 -15.82 4.80
CA ILE A 135 -2.03 -16.71 3.63
C ILE A 135 -1.54 -15.98 2.37
N VAL A 136 -0.23 -16.04 2.11
CA VAL A 136 0.30 -15.61 0.81
C VAL A 136 -0.19 -16.59 -0.30
N PRO A 137 -0.73 -16.11 -1.44
CA PRO A 137 -1.30 -16.98 -2.48
C PRO A 137 -0.35 -18.05 -3.03
N TRP A 138 0.97 -17.83 -3.01
CA TRP A 138 1.95 -18.83 -3.42
C TRP A 138 2.18 -19.94 -2.36
N ALA A 139 1.96 -19.67 -1.07
CA ALA A 139 2.13 -20.67 -0.01
C ALA A 139 0.98 -21.68 -0.07
N SER A 140 -0.24 -21.22 -0.32
CA SER A 140 -1.40 -22.09 -0.51
C SER A 140 -1.31 -22.94 -1.79
N ARG A 141 -0.63 -22.46 -2.84
CA ARG A 141 -0.32 -23.25 -4.06
C ARG A 141 0.74 -24.33 -3.80
N ARG A 142 1.82 -24.04 -3.05
CA ARG A 142 2.85 -25.03 -2.69
C ARG A 142 2.31 -26.12 -1.77
N ALA A 143 1.45 -25.79 -0.82
CA ALA A 143 0.79 -26.76 0.04
C ALA A 143 -0.03 -27.77 -0.78
N ARG A 144 -0.85 -27.28 -1.72
CA ARG A 144 -1.67 -28.13 -2.61
C ARG A 144 -0.84 -28.98 -3.58
N ALA A 145 0.28 -28.47 -4.08
CA ALA A 145 1.19 -29.24 -4.95
C ALA A 145 1.89 -30.39 -4.21
N ARG A 146 2.16 -30.24 -2.90
CA ARG A 146 2.72 -31.31 -2.06
C ARG A 146 1.72 -32.45 -1.80
N PHE A 147 0.44 -32.13 -1.63
CA PHE A 147 -0.60 -33.13 -1.35
C PHE A 147 -1.12 -33.89 -2.59
N LYS A 148 -0.88 -33.38 -3.82
CA LYS A 148 -1.20 -34.09 -5.07
C LYS A 148 -0.11 -35.05 -5.55
N ARG A 149 1.03 -35.14 -4.83
CA ARG A 149 2.03 -36.19 -5.04
C ARG A 149 1.76 -37.33 -4.07
N LYS A 150 0.72 -38.12 -4.35
CA LYS A 150 0.53 -39.47 -3.84
C LYS A 150 0.19 -40.36 -5.03
#